data_AF-A0A1F8BI01-F1
#
_entry.id   AF-A0A1F8BI01-F1
#
_cell.length_a   1.000
_cell.length_b   1.000
_cell.length_c   1.000
_cell.angle_alpha   90.00
_cell.angle_beta   90.00
_cell.angle_gamma   90.00
#
_symmetry.space_group_name_H-M   'P 1'
#
loop_
_entity.id
_entity.type
_entity.pdbx_description
1 polymer ?
#
loop_
_entity_poly.entity_id
_entity_poly.type
_entity_poly.pdbx_seq_one_letter_code
_entity_poly.pdbx_strand_id
1 'polypeptide(L)'
;MIKATSKKPNETRARKMVRYISLGIGAFLSIYLIQNAYGFYRSGDRIDKAESELKELESENKELESKLSEVRSREYIEKESREKLGLQYEGEVVVVLPDEEVLRLLAPQDKGEVKEELPKSNWQKWLNLFF
;
A
#
# COMPACT_ATOMS: atom_id res chain seq x y z
N MET A 1 73.67 66.66 -5.64
CA MET A 1 72.31 66.85 -5.10
C MET A 1 71.39 65.83 -5.75
N ILE A 2 70.89 64.83 -5.02
CA ILE A 2 70.02 63.78 -5.55
C ILE A 2 68.64 63.95 -4.90
N LYS A 3 67.62 64.25 -5.69
CA LYS A 3 66.21 64.33 -5.25
C LYS A 3 65.65 62.91 -5.15
N ALA A 4 65.24 62.51 -3.95
CA ALA A 4 64.48 61.28 -3.72
C ALA A 4 62.99 61.53 -4.02
N THR A 5 62.45 60.82 -5.00
CA THR A 5 61.00 60.78 -5.27
C THR A 5 60.34 59.71 -4.40
N SER A 6 59.61 60.13 -3.36
CA SER A 6 58.80 59.24 -2.53
C SER A 6 57.53 58.79 -3.27
N LYS A 7 57.44 57.49 -3.53
CA LYS A 7 56.31 56.84 -4.21
C LYS A 7 55.22 56.55 -3.18
N LYS A 8 54.17 57.40 -3.13
CA LYS A 8 53.03 57.19 -2.21
C LYS A 8 52.36 55.83 -2.47
N PRO A 9 52.10 55.03 -1.43
CA PRO A 9 51.47 53.73 -1.56
C PRO A 9 50.05 53.90 -2.07
N ASN A 10 49.66 53.03 -2.98
CA ASN A 10 48.40 53.16 -3.68
C ASN A 10 47.25 52.62 -2.78
N GLU A 11 46.61 53.52 -2.05
CA GLU A 11 45.52 53.19 -1.11
C GLU A 11 44.24 52.75 -1.84
N THR A 12 44.06 53.18 -3.09
CA THR A 12 42.85 52.91 -3.88
C THR A 12 42.82 51.50 -4.47
N ARG A 13 43.94 50.95 -4.94
CA ARG A 13 43.99 49.53 -5.37
C ARG A 13 43.97 48.58 -4.18
N ALA A 14 44.51 48.99 -3.01
CA ALA A 14 44.38 48.20 -1.78
C ALA A 14 42.90 48.02 -1.38
N ARG A 15 42.11 49.10 -1.37
CA ARG A 15 40.65 49.02 -1.10
C ARG A 15 39.90 48.20 -2.15
N LYS A 16 40.27 48.29 -3.43
CA LYS A 16 39.71 47.45 -4.49
C LYS A 16 40.04 45.98 -4.29
N MET A 17 41.29 45.64 -3.94
CA MET A 17 41.70 44.28 -3.61
C MET A 17 40.93 43.71 -2.41
N VAL A 18 40.80 44.48 -1.33
CA VAL A 18 40.02 44.06 -0.16
C VAL A 18 38.56 43.79 -0.55
N ARG A 19 37.96 44.62 -1.41
CA ARG A 19 36.58 44.40 -1.92
C ARG A 19 36.45 43.14 -2.77
N TYR A 20 37.43 42.85 -3.64
CA TYR A 20 37.42 41.62 -4.44
C TYR A 20 37.66 40.37 -3.58
N ILE A 21 38.54 40.45 -2.58
CA ILE A 21 38.77 39.37 -1.63
C ILE A 21 37.52 39.10 -0.79
N SER A 22 36.85 40.14 -0.29
CA SER A 22 35.60 39.97 0.46
C SER A 22 34.48 39.36 -0.40
N LEU A 23 34.39 39.73 -1.68
CA LEU A 23 33.44 39.13 -2.63
C LEU A 23 33.77 37.66 -2.90
N GLY A 24 35.05 37.32 -3.06
CA GLY A 24 35.51 35.95 -3.27
C GLY A 24 35.23 35.05 -2.07
N ILE A 25 35.52 35.53 -0.85
CA ILE A 25 35.20 34.81 0.39
C ILE A 25 33.69 34.63 0.54
N GLY A 26 32.91 35.68 0.26
CA GLY A 26 31.44 35.59 0.27
C GLY A 26 30.93 34.53 -0.70
N ALA A 27 31.40 34.54 -1.95
CA ALA A 27 31.00 33.55 -2.96
C ALA A 27 31.42 32.12 -2.56
N PHE A 28 32.63 31.95 -2.01
CA PHE A 28 33.11 30.66 -1.52
C PHE A 28 32.23 30.12 -0.38
N LEU A 29 31.89 30.97 0.60
CA LEU A 29 31.00 30.60 1.70
C LEU A 29 29.60 30.27 1.18
N SER A 30 29.07 31.02 0.22
CA SER A 30 27.77 30.71 -0.39
C SER A 30 27.78 29.34 -1.07
N ILE A 31 28.82 29.01 -1.85
CA ILE A 31 28.94 27.70 -2.51
C ILE A 31 29.05 26.58 -1.46
N TYR A 32 29.84 26.78 -0.41
CA TYR A 32 30.00 25.81 0.68
C TYR A 32 28.68 25.54 1.41
N LEU A 33 27.92 26.60 1.72
CA LEU A 33 26.62 26.48 2.39
C LEU A 33 25.59 25.76 1.51
N ILE A 34 25.58 26.03 0.21
CA ILE A 34 24.70 25.35 -0.75
C ILE A 34 25.01 23.84 -0.78
N GLN A 35 26.29 23.46 -0.89
CA GLN A 35 26.70 22.05 -0.88
C GLN A 35 26.31 21.34 0.43
N ASN A 36 26.47 22.01 1.58
CA ASN A 36 26.12 21.45 2.88
C ASN A 36 24.59 21.32 3.06
N ALA A 37 23.82 22.30 2.57
CA ALA A 37 22.36 22.28 2.62
C ALA A 37 21.77 21.12 1.80
N TYR A 38 22.35 20.80 0.63
CA TYR A 38 21.95 19.61 -0.14
C TYR A 38 22.19 18.29 0.60
N GLY A 39 23.20 18.23 1.49
CA GLY A 39 23.44 17.07 2.34
C GLY A 39 22.36 16.89 3.43
N PHE A 40 21.85 17.99 3.98
CA PHE A 40 20.83 17.96 5.04
C PHE A 40 19.49 17.41 4.55
N TYR A 41 19.07 17.79 3.33
CA TYR A 41 17.83 17.30 2.73
C TYR A 41 17.82 15.78 2.47
N ARG A 42 18.98 15.17 2.16
CA ARG A 42 19.08 13.71 2.02
C ARG A 42 19.05 12.95 3.34
N SER A 43 19.44 13.58 4.44
CA SER A 43 19.44 12.93 5.75
C SER A 43 18.04 12.86 6.37
N GLY A 44 17.20 13.87 6.12
CA GLY A 44 15.77 13.83 6.50
C GLY A 44 15.00 12.73 5.77
N ASP A 45 15.18 12.63 4.45
CA ASP A 45 14.48 11.64 3.61
C ASP A 45 14.79 10.17 3.97
N ARG A 46 15.96 9.91 4.57
CA ARG A 46 16.30 8.57 5.07
C ARG A 46 15.58 8.22 6.37
N ILE A 47 15.39 9.20 7.24
CA ILE A 47 14.69 9.02 8.52
C ILE A 47 13.20 8.84 8.23
N ASP A 48 12.63 9.68 7.37
CA ASP A 48 11.20 9.59 7.00
C ASP A 48 10.87 8.25 6.32
N LYS A 49 11.76 7.76 5.43
CA LYS A 49 11.61 6.43 4.80
C LYS A 49 11.71 5.30 5.82
N ALA A 50 12.71 5.34 6.69
CA ALA A 50 12.88 4.30 7.72
C ALA A 50 11.71 4.28 8.71
N GLU A 51 11.16 5.44 9.07
CA GLU A 51 9.99 5.55 9.94
C GLU A 51 8.71 5.04 9.24
N SER A 52 8.55 5.34 7.94
CA SER A 52 7.45 4.80 7.14
C SER A 52 7.53 3.27 7.02
N GLU A 53 8.71 2.72 6.72
CA GLU A 53 8.94 1.28 6.63
C GLU A 53 8.68 0.59 7.97
N LEU A 54 9.14 1.17 9.09
CA LEU A 54 8.85 0.66 10.43
C LEU A 54 7.35 0.59 10.71
N LYS A 55 6.62 1.67 10.39
CA LYS A 55 5.18 1.73 10.61
C LYS A 55 4.42 0.71 9.77
N GLU A 56 4.84 0.49 8.53
CA GLU A 56 4.28 -0.54 7.65
C GLU A 56 4.53 -1.94 8.23
N LEU A 57 5.77 -2.24 8.63
CA LEU A 57 6.13 -3.52 9.23
C LEU A 57 5.39 -3.79 10.55
N GLU A 58 5.21 -2.78 11.40
CA GLU A 58 4.45 -2.92 12.65
C GLU A 58 2.97 -3.23 12.38
N SER A 59 2.39 -2.58 11.37
CA SER A 59 1.01 -2.85 10.95
C SER A 59 0.86 -4.26 10.40
N GLU A 60 1.78 -4.70 9.54
CA GLU A 60 1.79 -6.05 8.98
C GLU A 60 1.96 -7.10 10.08
N ASN A 61 2.90 -6.88 11.01
CA ASN A 61 3.11 -7.80 12.14
C ASN A 61 1.84 -7.93 12.99
N LYS A 62 1.15 -6.82 13.30
CA LYS A 62 -0.10 -6.85 14.06
C LYS A 62 -1.21 -7.61 13.33
N GLU A 63 -1.33 -7.45 12.02
CA GLU A 63 -2.29 -8.20 11.21
C GLU A 63 -1.97 -9.70 11.22
N LEU A 64 -0.69 -10.05 11.07
CA LEU A 64 -0.23 -11.45 11.11
C LEU A 64 -0.44 -12.08 12.48
N GLU A 65 -0.21 -11.36 13.57
CA GLU A 65 -0.50 -11.82 14.93
C GLU A 65 -2.00 -12.08 15.12
N SER A 66 -2.85 -11.20 14.60
CA SER A 66 -4.31 -11.40 14.63
C SER A 66 -4.72 -12.67 13.88
N LYS A 67 -4.23 -12.86 12.65
CA LYS A 67 -4.49 -14.08 11.85
C LYS A 67 -3.96 -15.34 12.54
N LEU A 68 -2.79 -15.25 13.16
CA LEU A 68 -2.20 -16.36 13.91
C LEU A 68 -3.07 -16.73 15.11
N SER A 69 -3.62 -15.73 15.81
CA SER A 69 -4.53 -15.97 16.93
C SER A 69 -5.83 -16.63 16.48
N GLU A 70 -6.38 -16.23 15.33
CA GLU A 70 -7.57 -16.83 14.73
C GLU A 70 -7.33 -18.29 14.33
N VAL A 71 -6.22 -18.57 13.63
CA VAL A 71 -5.88 -19.94 13.19
C VAL A 71 -5.56 -20.86 14.37
N ARG A 72 -5.06 -20.31 15.48
CA ARG A 72 -4.82 -21.05 16.74
C ARG A 72 -6.08 -21.24 17.58
N SER A 73 -7.18 -20.58 17.25
CA SER A 73 -8.44 -20.73 17.98
C SER A 73 -8.94 -22.18 17.90
N ARG A 74 -9.65 -22.62 18.95
CA ARG A 74 -10.22 -23.97 18.98
C ARG A 74 -11.28 -24.13 17.89
N GLU A 75 -12.08 -23.09 17.66
CA GLU A 75 -13.10 -23.09 16.63
C GLU A 75 -12.51 -23.31 15.23
N TYR A 76 -11.40 -22.64 14.91
CA TYR A 76 -10.72 -22.81 13.62
C TYR A 76 -10.13 -24.21 13.47
N ILE A 77 -9.44 -24.71 14.51
CA ILE A 77 -8.84 -26.05 14.50
C ILE A 77 -9.93 -27.13 14.35
N GLU A 78 -11.04 -27.00 15.07
CA GLU A 78 -12.16 -27.92 14.99
C GLU A 78 -12.79 -27.90 13.59
N LYS A 79 -13.05 -26.71 13.05
CA LYS A 79 -13.59 -26.53 11.71
C LYS A 79 -12.69 -27.17 10.65
N GLU A 80 -11.39 -26.86 10.65
CA GLU A 80 -10.42 -27.44 9.71
C GLU A 80 -10.31 -28.96 9.86
N SER A 81 -10.34 -29.46 11.10
CA SER A 81 -10.30 -30.91 11.36
C SER A 81 -11.55 -31.59 10.83
N ARG A 82 -12.72 -30.99 11.02
CA ARG A 82 -14.00 -31.47 10.51
C ARG A 82 -14.01 -31.52 8.99
N GLU A 83 -13.64 -30.42 8.33
CA GLU A 83 -13.59 -30.33 6.87
C GLU A 83 -12.63 -31.36 6.28
N LYS A 84 -11.44 -31.53 6.86
CA LYS A 84 -10.44 -32.51 6.38
C LYS A 84 -10.84 -33.96 6.61
N LEU A 85 -11.53 -34.25 7.70
CA LEU A 85 -12.00 -35.60 8.02
C LEU A 85 -13.36 -35.91 7.39
N GLY A 86 -13.98 -34.94 6.70
CA GLY A 86 -15.35 -35.07 6.19
C GLY A 86 -16.39 -35.24 7.31
N LEU A 87 -16.10 -34.76 8.51
CA LEU A 87 -16.95 -34.89 9.70
C LEU A 87 -17.92 -33.71 9.81
N GLN A 88 -19.16 -34.02 10.17
CA GLN A 88 -20.24 -33.05 10.32
C GLN A 88 -20.54 -32.72 11.77
N TYR A 89 -21.17 -31.55 11.98
CA TYR A 89 -21.68 -31.19 13.30
C TYR A 89 -22.90 -32.03 13.61
N GLU A 90 -23.18 -32.25 14.90
CA GLU A 90 -24.40 -32.96 15.29
C GLU A 90 -25.64 -32.20 14.76
N GLY A 91 -26.40 -32.86 13.88
CA GLY A 91 -27.60 -32.29 13.24
C GLY A 91 -27.44 -31.82 11.79
N GLU A 92 -26.24 -31.85 11.22
CA GLU A 92 -26.04 -31.64 9.77
C GLU A 92 -26.28 -32.95 8.99
N VAL A 93 -26.76 -32.84 7.74
CA VAL A 93 -27.00 -33.99 6.84
C VAL A 93 -26.14 -33.81 5.59
N VAL A 94 -25.21 -34.74 5.32
CA VAL A 94 -24.51 -34.80 4.02
C VAL A 94 -25.51 -35.28 2.96
N VAL A 95 -25.83 -34.44 2.00
CA VAL A 95 -26.52 -34.86 0.78
C VAL A 95 -25.48 -35.14 -0.28
N VAL A 96 -25.16 -36.41 -0.49
CA VAL A 96 -24.35 -36.84 -1.64
C VAL A 96 -25.26 -36.89 -2.86
N LEU A 97 -25.09 -35.97 -3.79
CA LEU A 97 -25.84 -35.96 -5.04
C LEU A 97 -25.24 -37.00 -6.01
N PRO A 98 -26.08 -37.81 -6.70
CA PRO A 98 -25.61 -38.68 -7.76
C PRO A 98 -25.16 -37.87 -8.98
N ASP A 99 -24.50 -38.54 -9.93
CA ASP A 99 -23.99 -37.90 -11.16
C ASP A 99 -25.09 -37.15 -11.93
N GLU A 100 -24.68 -36.12 -12.66
CA GLU A 100 -25.59 -35.17 -13.32
C GLU A 100 -26.58 -35.85 -14.28
N GLU A 101 -26.16 -36.96 -14.91
CA GLU A 101 -26.99 -37.80 -15.77
C GLU A 101 -28.14 -38.46 -14.99
N VAL A 102 -27.86 -38.97 -13.79
CA VAL A 102 -28.84 -39.60 -12.89
C VAL A 102 -29.79 -38.54 -12.32
N LEU A 103 -29.27 -37.35 -11.98
CA LEU A 103 -30.10 -36.24 -11.51
C LEU A 103 -31.12 -35.79 -12.56
N ARG A 104 -30.73 -35.73 -13.85
CA ARG A 104 -31.63 -35.38 -14.95
C ARG A 104 -32.73 -36.41 -15.19
N LEU A 105 -32.47 -37.69 -14.88
CA LEU A 105 -33.46 -38.76 -14.98
C LEU A 105 -34.47 -38.74 -13.82
N LEU A 106 -34.02 -38.32 -12.63
CA LEU A 106 -34.85 -38.21 -11.42
C LEU A 106 -35.62 -36.88 -11.34
N ALA A 107 -35.20 -35.87 -12.10
CA ALA A 107 -35.91 -34.60 -12.22
C ALA A 107 -37.32 -34.83 -12.80
N PRO A 108 -38.38 -34.21 -12.24
CA PRO A 108 -39.73 -34.30 -12.79
C PRO A 108 -39.72 -33.86 -14.25
N GLN A 109 -39.96 -34.81 -15.15
CA GLN A 109 -40.18 -34.53 -16.56
C GLN A 109 -41.62 -34.01 -16.68
N ASP A 110 -41.82 -32.72 -16.42
CA ASP A 110 -43.11 -32.07 -16.67
C ASP A 110 -43.43 -32.20 -18.17
N LYS A 111 -44.30 -33.15 -18.50
CA LYS A 111 -44.89 -33.34 -19.83
C LYS A 111 -45.99 -32.28 -20.08
N GLY A 112 -45.66 -31.03 -19.85
CA GLY A 112 -46.46 -29.88 -20.22
C GLY A 112 -45.69 -29.10 -21.27
N GLU A 113 -46.30 -28.85 -22.42
CA GLU A 113 -45.77 -27.98 -23.47
C GLU A 113 -45.49 -26.58 -22.88
N VAL A 114 -44.26 -26.35 -22.40
CA VAL A 114 -43.80 -25.01 -22.06
C VAL A 114 -43.46 -24.34 -23.38
N LYS A 115 -44.43 -23.59 -23.92
CA LYS A 115 -44.13 -22.55 -24.91
C LYS A 115 -42.96 -21.74 -24.36
N GLU A 116 -41.90 -21.59 -25.14
CA GLU A 116 -40.76 -20.72 -24.82
C GLU A 116 -41.23 -19.25 -24.76
N GLU A 117 -41.97 -18.89 -23.72
CA GLU A 117 -42.14 -17.51 -23.31
C GLU A 117 -40.89 -17.14 -22.51
N LEU A 118 -40.18 -16.11 -22.98
CA LEU A 118 -39.04 -15.51 -22.30
C LEU A 118 -39.29 -15.46 -20.79
N PRO A 119 -38.30 -15.85 -19.95
CA PRO A 119 -38.51 -16.00 -18.53
C PRO A 119 -39.04 -14.68 -17.96
N LYS A 120 -40.28 -14.72 -17.46
CA LYS A 120 -40.93 -13.56 -16.82
C LYS A 120 -40.00 -13.01 -15.75
N SER A 121 -39.82 -11.69 -15.74
CA SER A 121 -38.98 -11.04 -14.75
C SER A 121 -39.50 -11.33 -13.34
N ASN A 122 -38.61 -11.40 -12.34
CA ASN A 122 -38.95 -11.89 -11.00
C ASN A 122 -40.14 -11.13 -10.38
N TRP A 123 -40.30 -9.83 -10.64
CA TRP A 123 -41.42 -9.03 -10.14
C TRP A 123 -42.79 -9.43 -10.71
N GLN A 124 -42.85 -9.88 -11.97
CA GLN A 124 -44.10 -10.32 -12.60
C GLN A 124 -44.60 -11.63 -11.97
N LYS A 125 -43.67 -12.50 -11.56
CA LYS A 125 -43.98 -13.73 -10.84
C LYS A 125 -44.61 -13.43 -9.49
N TRP A 126 -44.09 -12.45 -8.77
CA TRP A 126 -44.63 -12.03 -7.47
C TRP A 126 -46.03 -11.44 -7.57
N LEU A 127 -46.31 -10.61 -8.58
CA LEU A 127 -47.67 -10.06 -8.79
C LEU A 127 -48.71 -11.17 -9.00
N ASN A 128 -48.43 -12.14 -9.87
CA ASN A 128 -49.35 -13.26 -10.13
C ASN A 128 -49.62 -14.16 -8.91
N LEU A 129 -48.74 -14.15 -7.91
CA LEU A 129 -48.93 -14.98 -6.71
C LEU A 129 -49.89 -14.33 -5.71
N PHE A 130 -50.02 -13.01 -5.74
CA PHE A 130 -50.73 -12.25 -4.70
C PHE A 130 -52.00 -11.53 -5.18
N PHE A 131 -52.28 -11.53 -6.49
CA PHE A 131 -53.44 -10.90 -7.11
C PHE A 131 -54.06 -11.82 -8.15
#